data_AF-R7J304-F1
#
_entry.id   AF-R7J304-F1
#
_cell.length_a   1.000
_cell.length_b   1.000
_cell.length_c   1.000
_cell.angle_alpha   90.00
_cell.angle_beta   90.00
_cell.angle_gamma   90.00
#
_symmetry.space_group_name_H-M   'P 1'
#
loop_
_entity.id
_entity.type
_entity.pdbx_description
1 polymer ?
#
loop_
_entity_poly.entity_id
_entity_poly.type
_entity_poly.pdbx_seq_one_letter_code
_entity_poly.pdbx_strand_id
1 'polypeptide(L)'
;MGRHYANDNWLNEMAKTDEYACRDLATEVNEMTDGRQTYNAVFGFLPGGTSTRPRNVSIASLMRLYCAERSGHKEDARREIKLRFHYLDYTIQKKILWLFLDGSKQDRLFCFKQIRHSWDKVFEPKLIELWEMHCEPECANLLVKYGNIDYVRRHQEELAKSAGYYPTGKRLALEDRNFVIEKEKLEGPAMYVRLLYEPKRTIGTDEATDILWWAIDRSLLQGIRHQCNIAPYFLVYDGRLDSDGLPLETIVPSIVWDDNVMECMRYLYHIAPKAVVAEALRRDMEVRKLFYRLVGGKCYNNSSDPSADRRHDMQMFCKLAYAMFPEDKRKYAAENDCRTDTSGLSAASWDNCGCHEDESSLLDWRVYANRSSTNLLETIREYRLTEEMTPEEWKTLYIEKNIPNNSAFTLLSKRLSLEPDCPSREEFITKLLS
;
A
#
# COMPACT_ATOMS: atom_id res chain seq x y z
N MET A 1 0.23 16.27 -10.12
CA MET A 1 0.20 15.15 -11.09
C MET A 1 0.15 13.87 -10.29
N GLY A 2 -0.78 12.93 -10.38
CA GLY A 2 -2.04 12.77 -11.10
C GLY A 2 -2.51 11.34 -10.77
N ARG A 3 -3.65 11.19 -10.08
CA ARG A 3 -4.34 9.90 -9.91
C ARG A 3 -5.41 9.77 -11.00
N HIS A 4 -5.43 8.63 -11.68
CA HIS A 4 -6.62 8.05 -12.33
C HIS A 4 -7.62 7.61 -11.22
N TYR A 5 -8.94 7.64 -11.36
CA TYR A 5 -9.82 7.09 -12.40
C TYR A 5 -11.23 7.71 -12.30
N ALA A 6 -11.97 7.85 -13.40
CA ALA A 6 -13.38 7.45 -13.51
C ALA A 6 -13.91 7.53 -14.96
N ASN A 7 -14.60 6.46 -15.37
CA ASN A 7 -15.39 6.22 -16.58
C ASN A 7 -16.33 7.37 -17.03
N ASP A 8 -16.16 7.84 -18.27
CA ASP A 8 -17.08 8.76 -18.98
C ASP A 8 -18.22 8.05 -19.74
N ASN A 9 -18.59 6.82 -19.37
CA ASN A 9 -19.51 5.99 -20.16
C ASN A 9 -21.00 6.15 -19.82
N TRP A 10 -21.38 7.06 -18.91
CA TRP A 10 -22.78 7.22 -18.46
C TRP A 10 -23.52 8.41 -19.12
N LEU A 11 -22.79 9.45 -19.56
CA LEU A 11 -23.36 10.63 -20.22
C LEU A 11 -23.92 10.32 -21.62
N ASN A 12 -23.33 9.34 -22.32
CA ASN A 12 -23.82 8.86 -23.62
C ASN A 12 -25.07 7.98 -23.51
N GLU A 13 -25.36 7.41 -22.32
CA GLU A 13 -26.62 6.70 -22.08
C GLU A 13 -27.77 7.69 -21.83
N MET A 14 -27.52 8.87 -21.24
CA MET A 14 -28.56 9.88 -20.99
C MET A 14 -29.01 10.64 -22.23
N ALA A 15 -28.17 10.78 -23.26
CA ALA A 15 -28.50 11.51 -24.50
C ALA A 15 -29.51 10.79 -25.42
N LYS A 16 -29.94 9.57 -25.07
CA LYS A 16 -30.99 8.82 -25.80
C LYS A 16 -32.40 9.03 -25.25
N THR A 17 -32.55 9.90 -24.25
CA THR A 17 -33.82 10.16 -23.54
C THR A 17 -34.29 11.59 -23.81
N ASP A 18 -35.32 11.69 -24.66
CA ASP A 18 -36.22 12.81 -24.95
C ASP A 18 -35.67 14.24 -25.16
N GLU A 19 -35.79 14.70 -26.42
CA GLU A 19 -35.21 15.90 -27.03
C GLU A 19 -35.80 17.25 -26.58
N TYR A 20 -36.81 17.28 -25.72
CA TYR A 20 -37.53 18.52 -25.36
C TYR A 20 -37.12 19.14 -24.00
N ALA A 21 -36.59 18.35 -23.06
CA ALA A 21 -36.14 18.86 -21.75
C ALA A 21 -34.77 19.58 -21.82
N CYS A 22 -34.00 19.36 -22.88
CA CYS A 22 -32.66 19.94 -23.03
C CYS A 22 -32.63 21.37 -23.61
N ARG A 23 -33.74 21.90 -24.15
CA ARG A 23 -33.78 23.26 -24.70
C ARG A 23 -33.86 24.34 -23.62
N ASP A 24 -34.54 24.07 -22.51
CA ASP A 24 -34.65 25.03 -21.40
C ASP A 24 -33.32 25.14 -20.64
N LEU A 25 -32.61 24.02 -20.49
CA LEU A 25 -31.26 23.99 -19.91
C LEU A 25 -30.23 24.78 -20.73
N ALA A 26 -30.33 24.74 -22.07
CA ALA A 26 -29.44 25.47 -22.96
C ALA A 26 -29.67 26.99 -22.91
N THR A 27 -30.86 27.43 -22.49
CA THR A 27 -31.21 28.84 -22.35
C THR A 27 -30.76 29.37 -20.97
N GLU A 28 -30.91 28.57 -19.90
CA GLU A 28 -30.37 28.89 -18.56
C GLU A 28 -28.83 28.96 -18.52
N VAL A 29 -28.14 28.12 -19.30
CA VAL A 29 -26.66 28.12 -19.37
C VAL A 29 -26.10 29.36 -20.07
N ASN A 30 -26.87 30.03 -20.93
CA ASN A 30 -26.46 31.29 -21.57
C ASN A 30 -26.54 32.51 -20.63
N GLU A 31 -27.27 32.42 -19.51
CA GLU A 31 -27.47 33.54 -18.57
C GLU A 31 -26.52 33.54 -17.37
N MET A 32 -25.75 32.47 -17.14
CA MET A 32 -24.79 32.40 -16.03
C MET A 32 -23.35 32.65 -16.52
N THR A 33 -22.86 33.86 -16.26
CA THR A 33 -21.53 34.36 -16.69
C THR A 33 -20.32 33.61 -16.12
N ASP A 34 -20.50 32.73 -15.11
CA ASP A 34 -19.45 31.86 -14.58
C ASP A 34 -19.47 30.42 -15.16
N GLY A 35 -20.47 30.08 -15.98
CA GLY A 35 -20.53 28.79 -16.66
C GLY A 35 -19.43 28.58 -17.71
N ARG A 36 -18.74 29.66 -18.12
CA ARG A 36 -17.75 29.62 -19.21
C ARG A 36 -16.44 28.90 -18.84
N GLN A 37 -16.07 28.85 -17.56
CA GLN A 37 -14.90 28.07 -17.12
C GLN A 37 -15.22 26.57 -17.00
N THR A 38 -16.43 26.23 -16.55
CA THR A 38 -16.90 24.84 -16.48
C THR A 38 -17.15 24.28 -17.90
N TYR A 39 -17.63 25.10 -18.83
CA TYR A 39 -17.85 24.71 -20.24
C TYR A 39 -16.53 24.50 -21.01
N ASN A 40 -15.49 25.28 -20.70
CA ASN A 40 -14.15 25.11 -21.28
C ASN A 40 -13.37 23.93 -20.68
N ALA A 41 -13.69 23.49 -19.46
CA ALA A 41 -13.10 22.30 -18.84
C ALA A 41 -13.65 20.99 -19.44
N VAL A 42 -14.90 21.00 -19.91
CA VAL A 42 -15.58 19.81 -20.47
C VAL A 42 -15.22 19.56 -21.95
N PHE A 43 -14.66 20.55 -22.66
CA PHE A 43 -14.15 20.39 -24.04
C PHE A 43 -12.61 20.36 -24.17
N GLY A 44 -11.90 20.00 -23.09
CA GLY A 44 -10.49 19.55 -23.17
C GLY A 44 -10.32 18.17 -23.83
N PHE A 45 -11.42 17.46 -24.07
CA PHE A 45 -11.49 16.27 -24.91
C PHE A 45 -12.37 16.55 -26.12
N LEU A 46 -11.74 16.95 -27.23
CA LEU A 46 -12.00 16.45 -28.59
C LEU A 46 -10.92 17.02 -29.54
N PRO A 47 -10.55 16.27 -30.58
CA PRO A 47 -9.34 16.47 -31.37
C PRO A 47 -9.43 17.74 -32.21
N GLY A 48 -8.32 18.48 -32.24
CA GLY A 48 -8.15 19.56 -33.19
C GLY A 48 -8.30 19.08 -34.63
N GLY A 49 -8.94 19.92 -35.44
CA GLY A 49 -8.77 19.98 -36.88
C GLY A 49 -9.52 18.92 -37.68
N THR A 50 -10.52 19.39 -38.41
CA THR A 50 -11.04 18.76 -39.63
C THR A 50 -9.91 18.43 -40.59
N SER A 51 -9.38 17.21 -40.53
CA SER A 51 -8.85 16.59 -41.74
C SER A 51 -10.03 15.96 -42.49
N THR A 52 -10.12 16.32 -43.76
CA THR A 52 -11.04 15.79 -44.78
C THR A 52 -11.48 14.34 -44.53
N ARG A 53 -12.78 14.06 -44.70
CA ARG A 53 -13.40 12.71 -44.73
C ARG A 53 -12.37 11.62 -45.07
N PRO A 54 -12.14 10.62 -44.20
CA PRO A 54 -11.26 9.53 -44.58
C PRO A 54 -11.88 8.86 -45.81
N ARG A 55 -11.12 8.80 -46.90
CA ARG A 55 -11.39 7.82 -47.95
C ARG A 55 -11.60 6.47 -47.25
N ASN A 56 -12.52 5.64 -47.74
CA ASN A 56 -12.64 4.23 -47.34
C ASN A 56 -11.36 3.47 -47.72
N VAL A 57 -10.24 3.80 -47.08
CA VAL A 57 -8.96 3.15 -47.27
C VAL A 57 -9.06 1.84 -46.51
N SER A 58 -8.99 0.75 -47.27
CA SER A 58 -9.00 -0.59 -46.71
C SER A 58 -7.82 -0.77 -45.75
N ILE A 59 -7.98 -1.59 -44.72
CA ILE A 59 -6.92 -1.89 -43.75
C ILE A 59 -5.66 -2.42 -44.43
N ALA A 60 -5.80 -3.21 -45.50
CA ALA A 60 -4.71 -3.69 -46.32
C ALA A 60 -3.93 -2.56 -47.02
N SER A 61 -4.61 -1.47 -47.39
CA SER A 61 -3.97 -0.29 -47.96
C SER A 61 -3.25 0.53 -46.90
N LEU A 62 -3.81 0.63 -45.69
CA LEU A 62 -3.14 1.26 -44.54
C LEU A 62 -1.86 0.50 -44.16
N MET A 63 -1.90 -0.84 -44.12
CA MET A 63 -0.71 -1.66 -43.84
C MET A 63 0.38 -1.46 -44.90
N ARG A 64 0.02 -1.37 -46.18
CA ARG A 64 0.99 -1.05 -47.25
C ARG A 64 1.60 0.34 -47.10
N LEU A 65 0.79 1.33 -46.73
CA LEU A 65 1.27 2.69 -46.45
C LEU A 65 2.22 2.74 -45.26
N TYR A 66 1.97 1.94 -44.23
CA TYR A 66 2.87 1.81 -43.08
C TYR A 66 4.25 1.24 -43.45
N CYS A 67 4.31 0.26 -44.36
CA CYS A 67 5.57 -0.33 -44.82
C CYS A 67 6.39 0.58 -45.74
N ALA A 68 5.79 1.61 -46.33
CA ALA A 68 6.48 2.46 -47.30
C ALA A 68 7.50 3.40 -46.62
N GLU A 69 8.78 3.28 -46.99
CA GLU A 69 9.93 3.96 -46.33
C GLU A 69 9.96 5.50 -46.46
N ARG A 70 9.07 6.14 -47.22
CA ARG A 70 9.20 7.56 -47.63
C ARG A 70 8.01 8.48 -47.37
N SER A 71 7.09 8.17 -46.46
CA SER A 71 5.91 9.05 -46.29
C SER A 71 5.71 9.57 -44.86
N GLY A 72 5.45 10.88 -44.75
CA GLY A 72 4.81 11.46 -43.56
C GLY A 72 3.45 10.82 -43.25
N HIS A 73 2.89 10.03 -44.18
CA HIS A 73 1.68 9.24 -44.01
C HIS A 73 1.88 7.93 -43.23
N LYS A 74 3.11 7.56 -42.87
CA LYS A 74 3.36 6.39 -42.01
C LYS A 74 2.76 6.57 -40.62
N GLU A 75 2.88 7.77 -40.05
CA GLU A 75 2.31 8.10 -38.75
C GLU A 75 0.78 8.17 -38.79
N ASP A 76 0.22 8.71 -39.88
CA ASP A 76 -1.23 8.73 -40.11
C ASP A 76 -1.79 7.31 -40.25
N ALA A 77 -1.12 6.46 -41.05
CA ALA A 77 -1.49 5.06 -41.21
C ALA A 77 -1.37 4.29 -39.89
N ARG A 78 -0.29 4.50 -39.12
CA ARG A 78 -0.11 3.92 -37.79
C ARG A 78 -1.27 4.30 -36.85
N ARG A 79 -1.62 5.59 -36.79
CA ARG A 79 -2.70 6.11 -35.94
C ARG A 79 -4.04 5.47 -36.32
N GLU A 80 -4.34 5.44 -37.61
CA GLU A 80 -5.60 4.91 -38.12
C GLU A 80 -5.73 3.40 -37.90
N ILE A 81 -4.64 2.64 -38.09
CA ILE A 81 -4.58 1.21 -37.79
C ILE A 81 -4.83 0.96 -36.30
N LYS A 82 -4.17 1.72 -35.39
CA LYS A 82 -4.35 1.57 -33.94
C LYS A 82 -5.79 1.90 -33.52
N LEU A 83 -6.39 2.94 -34.08
CA LEU A 83 -7.77 3.36 -33.77
C LEU A 83 -8.80 2.31 -34.21
N ARG A 84 -8.59 1.69 -35.37
CA ARG A 84 -9.52 0.69 -35.93
C ARG A 84 -9.28 -0.74 -35.40
N PHE A 85 -8.15 -1.00 -34.75
CA PHE A 85 -7.68 -2.36 -34.43
C PHE A 85 -8.73 -3.26 -33.79
N HIS A 86 -9.41 -2.78 -32.74
CA HIS A 86 -10.38 -3.56 -31.97
C HIS A 86 -11.66 -3.91 -32.74
N TYR A 87 -11.94 -3.22 -33.86
CA TYR A 87 -13.11 -3.45 -34.71
C TYR A 87 -12.83 -4.38 -35.89
N LEU A 88 -11.60 -4.89 -36.00
CA LEU A 88 -11.20 -5.79 -37.08
C LEU A 88 -11.34 -7.24 -36.67
N ASP A 89 -11.52 -8.12 -37.66
CA ASP A 89 -11.45 -9.56 -37.46
C ASP A 89 -10.10 -9.98 -36.89
N TYR A 90 -10.11 -10.99 -36.03
CA TYR A 90 -8.91 -11.47 -35.35
C TYR A 90 -7.79 -11.88 -36.32
N THR A 91 -8.12 -12.46 -37.48
CA THR A 91 -7.15 -12.80 -38.53
C THR A 91 -6.41 -11.57 -39.05
N ILE A 92 -7.09 -10.43 -39.17
CA ILE A 92 -6.50 -9.17 -39.61
C ILE A 92 -5.70 -8.54 -38.47
N GLN A 93 -6.23 -8.58 -37.24
CA GLN A 93 -5.52 -8.15 -36.04
C GLN A 93 -4.16 -8.85 -35.92
N LYS A 94 -4.09 -10.18 -36.08
CA LYS A 94 -2.82 -10.92 -36.06
C LYS A 94 -1.81 -10.41 -37.08
N LYS A 95 -2.25 -10.14 -38.32
CA LYS A 95 -1.37 -9.62 -39.38
C LYS A 95 -0.83 -8.23 -39.04
N ILE A 96 -1.66 -7.38 -38.43
CA ILE A 96 -1.24 -6.06 -37.93
C ILE A 96 -0.22 -6.21 -36.81
N LEU A 97 -0.46 -7.10 -35.84
CA LEU A 97 0.46 -7.35 -34.73
C LEU A 97 1.82 -7.82 -35.24
N TRP A 98 1.85 -8.78 -36.16
CA TRP A 98 3.09 -9.22 -36.81
C TRP A 98 3.84 -8.07 -37.46
N LEU A 99 3.15 -7.25 -38.24
CA LEU A 99 3.75 -6.10 -38.91
C LEU A 99 4.31 -5.06 -37.91
N PHE A 100 3.60 -4.79 -36.82
CA PHE A 100 4.00 -3.79 -35.83
C PHE A 100 5.08 -4.28 -34.87
N LEU A 101 5.24 -5.60 -34.71
CA LEU A 101 6.33 -6.19 -33.94
C LEU A 101 7.70 -5.92 -34.57
N ASP A 102 7.78 -5.84 -35.90
CA ASP A 102 8.98 -5.39 -36.64
C ASP A 102 9.13 -3.86 -36.70
N GLY A 103 8.18 -3.14 -36.09
CA GLY A 103 8.10 -1.68 -36.10
C GLY A 103 8.98 -1.00 -35.05
N SER A 104 8.65 0.26 -34.76
CA SER A 104 9.34 1.03 -33.71
C SER A 104 8.97 0.49 -32.31
N LYS A 105 9.74 0.90 -31.29
CA LYS A 105 9.42 0.61 -29.88
C LYS A 105 7.97 0.94 -29.50
N GLN A 106 7.42 2.05 -29.98
CA GLN A 106 6.02 2.42 -29.71
C GLN A 106 4.99 1.48 -30.38
N ASP A 107 5.35 0.87 -31.50
CA ASP A 107 4.52 -0.12 -32.18
C ASP A 107 4.58 -1.46 -31.47
N ARG A 108 5.78 -1.88 -31.04
CA ARG A 108 5.97 -3.07 -30.20
C ARG A 108 5.23 -2.97 -28.86
N LEU A 109 5.34 -1.83 -28.17
CA LEU A 109 4.60 -1.57 -26.92
C LEU A 109 3.08 -1.67 -27.11
N PHE A 110 2.57 -1.19 -28.25
CA PHE A 110 1.17 -1.40 -28.61
C PHE A 110 0.87 -2.89 -28.78
N CYS A 111 1.70 -3.62 -29.54
CA CYS A 111 1.54 -5.06 -29.74
C CYS A 111 1.56 -5.84 -28.42
N PHE A 112 2.51 -5.55 -27.52
CA PHE A 112 2.61 -6.26 -26.24
C PHE A 112 1.33 -6.12 -25.40
N LYS A 113 0.73 -4.92 -25.38
CA LYS A 113 -0.56 -4.68 -24.72
C LYS A 113 -1.66 -5.55 -25.33
N GLN A 114 -1.74 -5.64 -26.66
CA GLN A 114 -2.78 -6.43 -27.32
C GLN A 114 -2.56 -7.95 -27.16
N ILE A 115 -1.32 -8.42 -27.30
CA ILE A 115 -0.94 -9.82 -27.15
C ILE A 115 -1.20 -10.30 -25.71
N ARG A 116 -1.05 -9.43 -24.71
CA ARG A 116 -1.39 -9.75 -23.31
C ARG A 116 -2.83 -10.26 -23.13
N HIS A 117 -3.76 -9.73 -23.91
CA HIS A 117 -5.19 -10.06 -23.86
C HIS A 117 -5.60 -11.19 -24.81
N SER A 118 -4.80 -11.44 -25.86
CA SER A 118 -5.13 -12.37 -26.95
C SER A 118 -3.94 -13.27 -27.30
N TRP A 119 -3.30 -13.83 -26.27
CA TRP A 119 -2.09 -14.64 -26.40
C TRP A 119 -2.28 -15.78 -27.40
N ASP A 120 -1.36 -15.88 -28.35
CA ASP A 120 -1.26 -16.94 -29.34
C ASP A 120 0.20 -17.38 -29.42
N LYS A 121 0.45 -18.69 -29.33
CA LYS A 121 1.80 -19.29 -29.35
C LYS A 121 2.56 -18.96 -30.64
N VAL A 122 1.86 -18.61 -31.72
CA VAL A 122 2.48 -18.14 -32.97
C VAL A 122 3.41 -16.94 -32.75
N PHE A 123 3.11 -16.05 -31.81
CA PHE A 123 3.95 -14.87 -31.55
C PHE A 123 5.20 -15.17 -30.74
N GLU A 124 5.25 -16.32 -30.06
CA GLU A 124 6.30 -16.64 -29.08
C GLU A 124 7.73 -16.58 -29.67
N PRO A 125 8.04 -17.20 -30.83
CA PRO A 125 9.39 -17.13 -31.40
C PRO A 125 9.84 -15.70 -31.69
N LYS A 126 8.90 -14.84 -32.13
CA LYS A 126 9.20 -13.44 -32.42
C LYS A 126 9.40 -12.62 -31.15
N LEU A 127 8.64 -12.90 -30.09
CA LEU A 127 8.82 -12.24 -28.81
C LEU A 127 10.17 -12.61 -28.17
N ILE A 128 10.63 -13.85 -28.32
CA ILE A 128 11.98 -14.27 -27.90
C ILE A 128 13.05 -13.47 -28.64
N GLU A 129 12.99 -13.41 -29.97
CA GLU A 129 13.93 -12.62 -30.79
C GLU A 129 13.96 -11.15 -30.37
N LEU A 130 12.79 -10.54 -30.17
CA LEU A 130 12.67 -9.13 -29.76
C LEU A 130 13.17 -8.90 -28.34
N TRP A 131 12.94 -9.84 -27.42
CA TRP A 131 13.47 -9.78 -26.07
C TRP A 131 14.99 -9.84 -26.07
N GLU A 132 15.58 -10.80 -26.79
CA GLU A 132 17.03 -10.95 -26.89
C GLU A 132 17.72 -9.75 -27.57
N MET A 133 17.00 -9.05 -28.45
CA MET A 133 17.54 -7.89 -29.16
C MET A 133 17.37 -6.56 -28.40
N HIS A 134 16.26 -6.38 -27.68
CA HIS A 134 15.88 -5.08 -27.13
C HIS A 134 15.69 -5.03 -25.61
N CYS A 135 15.59 -6.19 -24.96
CA CYS A 135 15.39 -6.33 -23.51
C CYS A 135 14.23 -5.49 -22.96
N GLU A 136 13.12 -5.38 -23.70
CA GLU A 136 11.97 -4.55 -23.31
C GLU A 136 11.14 -5.21 -22.18
N PRO A 137 10.89 -4.51 -21.04
CA PRO A 137 10.18 -5.07 -19.88
C PRO A 137 8.80 -5.64 -20.20
N GLU A 138 8.04 -4.99 -21.09
CA GLU A 138 6.72 -5.44 -21.49
C GLU A 138 6.78 -6.76 -22.29
N CYS A 139 7.85 -6.98 -23.05
CA CYS A 139 8.12 -8.25 -23.72
C CYS A 139 8.46 -9.35 -22.71
N ALA A 140 9.38 -9.06 -21.77
CA ALA A 140 9.75 -9.98 -20.69
C ALA A 140 8.53 -10.42 -19.88
N ASN A 141 7.63 -9.49 -19.55
CA ASN A 141 6.39 -9.80 -18.84
C ASN A 141 5.49 -10.78 -19.60
N LEU A 142 5.42 -10.69 -20.93
CA LEU A 142 4.67 -11.64 -21.75
C LEU A 142 5.33 -13.01 -21.77
N LEU A 143 6.66 -13.06 -21.95
CA LEU A 143 7.42 -14.31 -21.97
C LEU A 143 7.34 -15.04 -20.62
N VAL A 144 7.51 -14.32 -19.51
CA VAL A 144 7.34 -14.89 -18.16
C VAL A 144 5.93 -15.42 -17.96
N LYS A 145 4.90 -14.70 -18.42
CA LYS A 145 3.52 -15.09 -18.15
C LYS A 145 3.04 -16.26 -19.01
N TYR A 146 3.42 -16.30 -20.28
CA TYR A 146 2.81 -17.20 -21.27
C TYR A 146 3.81 -18.02 -22.09
N GLY A 147 5.08 -17.63 -22.10
CA GLY A 147 6.13 -18.31 -22.86
C GLY A 147 6.45 -19.71 -22.32
N ASN A 148 7.23 -20.44 -23.10
CA ASN A 148 7.72 -21.76 -22.77
C ASN A 148 8.55 -21.71 -21.48
N ILE A 149 8.19 -22.60 -20.55
CA ILE A 149 8.82 -22.66 -19.23
C ILE A 149 10.32 -22.97 -19.29
N ASP A 150 10.78 -23.76 -20.25
CA ASP A 150 12.20 -24.10 -20.40
C ASP A 150 13.03 -22.91 -20.89
N TYR A 151 12.40 -21.98 -21.62
CA TYR A 151 13.02 -20.70 -21.94
C TYR A 151 13.10 -19.82 -20.69
N VAL A 152 11.98 -19.67 -19.97
CA VAL A 152 11.92 -18.87 -18.74
C VAL A 152 12.92 -19.36 -17.69
N ARG A 153 13.06 -20.69 -17.52
CA ARG A 153 14.01 -21.30 -16.57
C ARG A 153 15.47 -21.00 -16.95
N ARG A 154 15.82 -21.10 -18.24
CA ARG A 154 17.19 -20.82 -18.72
C ARG A 154 17.58 -19.35 -18.59
N HIS A 155 16.62 -18.44 -18.78
CA HIS A 155 16.83 -16.99 -18.74
C HIS A 155 16.26 -16.32 -17.48
N GLN A 156 16.10 -17.09 -16.38
CA GLN A 156 15.36 -16.64 -15.20
C GLN A 156 15.93 -15.35 -14.58
N GLU A 157 17.25 -15.19 -14.54
CA GLU A 157 17.89 -14.04 -13.90
C GLU A 157 17.71 -12.76 -14.73
N GLU A 158 17.82 -12.86 -16.05
CA GLU A 158 17.63 -11.75 -16.99
C GLU A 158 16.16 -11.31 -17.01
N LEU A 159 15.25 -12.28 -17.05
CA LEU A 159 13.81 -12.03 -17.01
C LEU A 159 13.40 -11.45 -15.66
N ALA A 160 13.95 -11.92 -14.54
CA ALA A 160 13.67 -11.35 -13.23
C ALA A 160 14.13 -9.89 -13.11
N LYS A 161 15.25 -9.51 -13.75
CA LYS A 161 15.72 -8.11 -13.78
C LYS A 161 14.78 -7.18 -14.54
N SER A 162 14.11 -7.66 -15.60
CA SER A 162 13.26 -6.81 -16.44
C SER A 162 11.76 -6.92 -16.16
N ALA A 163 11.24 -8.12 -15.90
CA ALA A 163 9.83 -8.35 -15.55
C ALA A 163 9.58 -8.26 -14.04
N GLY A 164 10.62 -8.37 -13.22
CA GLY A 164 10.54 -8.45 -11.77
C GLY A 164 10.69 -9.88 -11.24
N TYR A 165 11.25 -10.00 -10.04
CA TYR A 165 11.46 -11.30 -9.39
C TYR A 165 10.14 -11.98 -9.04
N TYR A 166 9.16 -11.25 -8.51
CA TYR A 166 7.85 -11.81 -8.14
C TYR A 166 7.14 -12.55 -9.30
N PRO A 167 6.86 -11.93 -10.47
CA PRO A 167 6.17 -12.63 -11.55
C PRO A 167 6.97 -13.80 -12.12
N THR A 168 8.30 -13.69 -12.16
CA THR A 168 9.20 -14.75 -12.65
C THR A 168 9.23 -15.93 -11.68
N GLY A 169 9.46 -15.67 -10.39
CA GLY A 169 9.44 -16.67 -9.32
C GLY A 169 8.09 -17.35 -9.19
N LYS A 170 6.98 -16.60 -9.31
CA LYS A 170 5.62 -17.17 -9.38
C LYS A 170 5.51 -18.19 -10.50
N ARG A 171 5.93 -17.82 -11.72
CA ARG A 171 5.83 -18.71 -12.88
C ARG A 171 6.61 -20.00 -12.66
N LEU A 172 7.85 -19.88 -12.18
CA LEU A 172 8.73 -21.02 -11.94
C LEU A 172 8.22 -21.90 -10.79
N ALA A 173 7.75 -21.31 -9.70
CA ALA A 173 7.25 -22.03 -8.53
C ALA A 173 5.94 -22.79 -8.80
N LEU A 174 5.10 -22.30 -9.74
CA LEU A 174 3.90 -23.02 -10.18
C LEU A 174 4.22 -24.29 -10.97
N GLU A 175 5.35 -24.30 -11.69
CA GLU A 175 5.79 -25.42 -12.53
C GLU A 175 6.70 -26.39 -11.75
N ASP A 176 7.51 -25.86 -10.82
CA ASP A 176 8.38 -26.65 -9.94
C ASP A 176 8.15 -26.27 -8.46
N ARG A 177 7.59 -27.22 -7.71
CA ARG A 177 7.35 -27.05 -6.27
C ARG A 177 8.65 -26.97 -5.45
N ASN A 178 9.77 -27.41 -5.99
CA ASN A 178 11.09 -27.34 -5.34
C ASN A 178 11.87 -26.07 -5.71
N PHE A 179 11.32 -25.20 -6.56
CA PHE A 179 11.96 -23.93 -6.89
C PHE A 179 12.28 -23.14 -5.62
N VAL A 180 13.54 -22.76 -5.43
CA VAL A 180 13.98 -22.03 -4.24
C VAL A 180 13.56 -20.56 -4.39
N ILE A 181 12.71 -20.09 -3.47
CA ILE A 181 12.28 -18.69 -3.45
C ILE A 181 13.26 -17.91 -2.58
N GLU A 182 13.94 -16.94 -3.17
CA GLU A 182 14.88 -16.05 -2.49
C GLU A 182 14.10 -14.86 -1.92
N LYS A 183 13.81 -14.93 -0.62
CA LYS A 183 13.02 -13.91 0.09
C LYS A 183 13.63 -12.51 0.00
N GLU A 184 14.95 -12.43 -0.13
CA GLU A 184 15.73 -11.19 -0.20
C GLU A 184 15.49 -10.40 -1.49
N LYS A 185 15.05 -11.08 -2.57
CA LYS A 185 14.76 -10.44 -3.86
C LYS A 185 13.33 -9.89 -3.97
N LEU A 186 12.57 -9.96 -2.88
CA LEU A 186 11.17 -9.52 -2.82
C LEU A 186 11.04 -8.23 -2.00
N GLU A 187 10.04 -7.42 -2.32
CA GLU A 187 9.81 -6.11 -1.69
C GLU A 187 9.34 -6.20 -0.22
N GLY A 188 9.03 -7.40 0.27
CA GLY A 188 8.65 -7.62 1.66
C GLY A 188 8.01 -8.98 1.96
N PRO A 189 7.63 -9.22 3.24
CA PRO A 189 7.07 -10.48 3.71
C PRO A 189 5.79 -10.88 2.97
N ALA A 190 4.90 -9.92 2.66
CA ALA A 190 3.63 -10.20 1.99
C ALA A 190 3.82 -10.85 0.62
N MET A 191 4.78 -10.37 -0.18
CA MET A 191 5.11 -10.97 -1.46
C MET A 191 5.69 -12.38 -1.31
N TYR A 192 6.54 -12.61 -0.31
CA TYR A 192 7.13 -13.92 -0.03
C TYR A 192 6.05 -14.96 0.32
N VAL A 193 5.17 -14.64 1.29
CA VAL A 193 4.06 -15.54 1.65
C VAL A 193 3.15 -15.80 0.46
N ARG A 194 2.87 -14.78 -0.35
CA ARG A 194 2.04 -14.93 -1.54
C ARG A 194 2.67 -15.90 -2.57
N LEU A 195 3.99 -15.83 -2.78
CA LEU A 195 4.71 -16.79 -3.64
C LEU A 195 4.76 -18.21 -3.07
N LEU A 196 4.62 -18.40 -1.75
CA LEU A 196 4.43 -19.71 -1.16
C LEU A 196 2.99 -20.23 -1.34
N TYR A 197 2.01 -19.33 -1.18
CA TYR A 197 0.58 -19.64 -1.30
C TYR A 197 0.14 -20.02 -2.70
N GLU A 198 0.52 -19.24 -3.72
CA GLU A 198 0.08 -19.46 -5.11
C GLU A 198 0.41 -20.87 -5.66
N PRO A 199 1.61 -21.45 -5.44
CA PRO A 199 1.93 -22.84 -5.79
C PRO A 199 1.44 -23.87 -4.76
N LYS A 200 0.68 -23.46 -3.74
CA LYS A 200 0.13 -24.30 -2.66
C LYS A 200 1.21 -25.01 -1.84
N ARG A 201 2.32 -24.32 -1.55
CA ARG A 201 3.34 -24.83 -0.63
C ARG A 201 2.83 -24.68 0.81
N THR A 202 3.17 -25.64 1.66
CA THR A 202 2.92 -25.57 3.09
C THR A 202 4.23 -25.26 3.81
N ILE A 203 4.16 -24.44 4.85
CA ILE A 203 5.33 -24.09 5.68
C ILE A 203 5.09 -24.45 7.14
N GLY A 204 6.20 -24.62 7.88
CA GLY A 204 6.17 -24.94 9.30
C GLY A 204 5.75 -23.77 10.18
N THR A 205 5.49 -24.05 11.45
CA THR A 205 5.13 -23.03 12.46
C THR A 205 6.22 -21.97 12.60
N ASP A 206 7.48 -22.38 12.65
CA ASP A 206 8.60 -21.49 12.92
C ASP A 206 8.79 -20.48 11.79
N GLU A 207 8.88 -20.96 10.54
CA GLU A 207 8.98 -20.09 9.36
C GLU A 207 7.76 -19.15 9.22
N ALA A 208 6.55 -19.66 9.45
CA ALA A 208 5.35 -18.82 9.40
C ALA A 208 5.33 -17.73 10.48
N THR A 209 5.80 -18.08 11.68
CA THR A 209 5.93 -17.17 12.82
C THR A 209 6.92 -16.06 12.46
N ASP A 210 8.10 -16.44 12.01
CA ASP A 210 9.16 -15.55 11.55
C ASP A 210 8.68 -14.51 10.53
N ILE A 211 7.97 -14.94 9.48
CA ILE A 211 7.46 -14.04 8.44
C ILE A 211 6.43 -13.06 9.00
N LEU A 212 5.49 -13.55 9.80
CA LEU A 212 4.42 -12.71 10.36
C LEU A 212 4.97 -11.66 11.32
N TRP A 213 5.93 -12.04 12.15
CA TRP A 213 6.55 -11.12 13.10
C TRP A 213 7.48 -10.11 12.43
N TRP A 214 8.14 -10.49 11.33
CA TRP A 214 8.85 -9.53 10.48
C TRP A 214 7.89 -8.48 9.89
N ALA A 215 6.70 -8.88 9.42
CA ALA A 215 5.70 -7.94 8.92
C ALA A 215 5.17 -7.01 10.02
N ILE A 216 4.85 -7.54 11.20
CA ILE A 216 4.36 -6.75 12.35
C ILE A 216 5.42 -5.75 12.80
N ASP A 217 6.67 -6.17 12.92
CA ASP A 217 7.76 -5.29 13.36
C ASP A 217 7.93 -4.08 12.42
N ARG A 218 7.97 -4.30 11.10
CA ARG A 218 8.05 -3.19 10.11
C ARG A 218 6.85 -2.25 10.22
N SER A 219 5.64 -2.78 10.37
CA SER A 219 4.43 -1.97 10.54
C SER A 219 4.47 -1.12 11.82
N LEU A 220 4.94 -1.69 12.93
CA LEU A 220 5.11 -0.96 14.19
C LEU A 220 6.14 0.17 14.07
N LEU A 221 7.30 -0.10 13.47
CA LEU A 221 8.33 0.92 13.24
C LEU A 221 7.80 2.06 12.37
N GLN A 222 7.03 1.73 11.33
CA GLN A 222 6.40 2.72 10.46
C GLN A 222 5.37 3.55 11.21
N GLY A 223 4.50 2.93 12.03
CA GLY A 223 3.51 3.65 12.84
C GLY A 223 4.13 4.54 13.92
N ILE A 224 5.31 4.19 14.45
CA ILE A 224 6.07 5.04 15.37
C ILE A 224 6.66 6.26 14.66
N ARG A 225 7.17 6.11 13.43
CA ARG A 225 7.86 7.17 12.67
C ARG A 225 6.90 8.08 11.90
N HIS A 226 5.84 7.54 11.29
CA HIS A 226 5.03 8.23 10.28
C HIS A 226 3.52 8.09 10.50
N GLN A 227 2.84 9.20 10.20
CA GLN A 227 1.41 9.34 10.09
C GLN A 227 0.88 8.56 8.88
N CYS A 228 0.71 7.24 9.05
CA CYS A 228 0.18 6.37 8.01
C CYS A 228 -1.19 6.85 7.52
N ASN A 229 -1.54 6.55 6.26
CA ASN A 229 -2.94 6.56 5.83
C ASN A 229 -3.67 5.59 6.76
N ILE A 230 -4.49 6.15 7.64
CA ILE A 230 -5.19 5.43 8.70
C ILE A 230 -6.10 4.38 8.06
N ALA A 231 -5.71 3.11 8.06
CA ALA A 231 -6.60 1.97 7.83
C ALA A 231 -7.16 1.48 9.19
N PRO A 232 -8.38 0.93 9.22
CA PRO A 232 -9.39 1.28 10.23
C PRO A 232 -9.17 0.59 11.59
N TYR A 233 -8.97 1.42 12.59
CA TYR A 233 -9.69 1.40 13.86
C TYR A 233 -10.80 0.36 14.05
N PHE A 234 -10.74 -0.35 15.17
CA PHE A 234 -11.85 -1.18 15.66
C PHE A 234 -12.83 -0.33 16.47
N LEU A 235 -14.10 -0.43 16.13
CA LEU A 235 -15.20 0.09 16.95
C LEU A 235 -15.37 -0.86 18.15
N VAL A 236 -15.03 -0.36 19.33
CA VAL A 236 -15.36 -0.97 20.61
C VAL A 236 -16.60 -0.26 21.11
N TYR A 237 -17.71 -0.98 21.14
CA TYR A 237 -18.91 -0.50 21.79
C TYR A 237 -18.80 -0.73 23.30
N ASP A 238 -18.79 0.35 24.07
CA ASP A 238 -18.68 0.31 25.53
C ASP A 238 -20.04 0.32 26.23
N GLY A 239 -21.14 0.26 25.47
CA GLY A 239 -22.51 0.29 26.00
C GLY A 239 -23.05 1.69 26.28
N ARG A 240 -22.27 2.76 26.03
CA ARG A 240 -22.72 4.14 26.25
C ARG A 240 -23.39 4.69 25.00
N LEU A 241 -24.33 5.61 25.20
CA LEU A 241 -24.99 6.34 24.12
C LEU A 241 -24.61 7.82 24.21
N ASP A 242 -24.49 8.48 23.07
CA ASP A 242 -24.33 9.93 23.02
C ASP A 242 -25.65 10.65 23.34
N SER A 243 -25.62 11.98 23.32
CA SER A 243 -26.80 12.82 23.55
C SER A 243 -27.95 12.57 22.57
N ASP A 244 -27.66 11.99 21.41
CA ASP A 244 -28.60 11.70 20.33
C ASP A 244 -29.10 10.25 20.38
N GLY A 245 -28.69 9.47 21.39
CA GLY A 245 -29.07 8.07 21.56
C GLY A 245 -28.32 7.11 20.62
N LEU A 246 -27.25 7.56 19.96
CA LEU A 246 -26.40 6.71 19.14
C LEU A 246 -25.32 6.03 20.00
N PRO A 247 -24.95 4.78 19.68
CA PRO A 247 -23.78 4.12 20.27
C PRO A 247 -22.54 5.02 20.27
N LEU A 248 -21.97 5.28 21.45
CA LEU A 248 -20.64 5.87 21.54
C LEU A 248 -19.63 4.81 21.10
N GLU A 249 -19.22 4.90 19.84
CA GLU A 249 -18.22 4.03 19.27
C GLU A 249 -16.83 4.49 19.73
N THR A 250 -16.24 3.73 20.65
CA THR A 250 -14.88 3.97 21.08
C THR A 250 -13.94 3.30 20.11
N ILE A 251 -13.02 4.08 19.54
CA ILE A 251 -12.13 3.55 18.53
C ILE A 251 -10.79 3.13 19.15
N VAL A 252 -10.30 1.92 18.83
CA VAL A 252 -8.97 1.44 19.25
C VAL A 252 -8.13 1.01 18.03
N PRO A 253 -6.84 1.40 17.95
CA PRO A 253 -5.95 0.96 16.87
C PRO A 253 -5.62 -0.54 16.95
N SER A 254 -5.01 -1.10 15.91
CA SER A 254 -4.66 -2.53 15.84
C SER A 254 -3.34 -2.77 15.11
N ILE A 255 -2.53 -3.71 15.61
CA ILE A 255 -1.23 -4.08 15.03
C ILE A 255 -1.38 -4.98 13.80
N VAL A 256 -2.51 -5.69 13.69
CA VAL A 256 -2.73 -6.67 12.60
C VAL A 256 -3.40 -6.06 11.38
N TRP A 257 -3.90 -4.82 11.48
CA TRP A 257 -4.73 -4.18 10.46
C TRP A 257 -3.94 -3.31 9.47
N ASP A 258 -2.62 -3.40 9.53
CA ASP A 258 -1.74 -2.97 8.46
C ASP A 258 -1.93 -3.87 7.23
N ASP A 259 -2.00 -3.26 6.04
CA ASP A 259 -2.26 -3.99 4.80
C ASP A 259 -1.29 -5.15 4.58
N ASN A 260 -0.01 -4.98 4.93
CA ASN A 260 0.99 -6.03 4.75
C ASN A 260 0.82 -7.16 5.76
N VAL A 261 0.50 -6.82 7.00
CA VAL A 261 0.25 -7.81 8.06
C VAL A 261 -1.00 -8.61 7.74
N MET A 262 -2.07 -7.93 7.28
CA MET A 262 -3.31 -8.56 6.82
C MET A 262 -3.08 -9.50 5.65
N GLU A 263 -2.32 -9.08 4.64
CA GLU A 263 -1.96 -9.94 3.51
C GLU A 263 -1.18 -11.17 3.98
N CYS A 264 -0.18 -10.99 4.85
CA CYS A 264 0.57 -12.11 5.41
C CYS A 264 -0.35 -13.08 6.15
N MET A 265 -1.19 -12.58 7.07
CA MET A 265 -2.13 -13.41 7.82
C MET A 265 -3.09 -14.17 6.92
N ARG A 266 -3.63 -13.50 5.88
CA ARG A 266 -4.54 -14.11 4.92
C ARG A 266 -3.91 -15.31 4.23
N TYR A 267 -2.70 -15.17 3.71
CA TYR A 267 -2.03 -16.27 3.03
C TYR A 267 -1.52 -17.33 3.99
N LEU A 268 -0.92 -16.94 5.13
CA LEU A 268 -0.42 -17.85 6.17
C LEU A 268 -1.54 -18.73 6.75
N TYR A 269 -2.75 -18.20 6.91
CA TYR A 269 -3.90 -18.97 7.37
C TYR A 269 -4.19 -20.20 6.50
N HIS A 270 -3.81 -20.15 5.22
CA HIS A 270 -4.01 -21.24 4.27
C HIS A 270 -2.82 -22.20 4.14
N ILE A 271 -1.60 -21.77 4.48
CA ILE A 271 -0.37 -22.54 4.22
C ILE A 271 0.42 -22.94 5.46
N ALA A 272 0.03 -22.44 6.64
CA ALA A 272 0.69 -22.70 7.91
C ALA A 272 -0.32 -23.14 8.98
N PRO A 273 0.14 -23.67 10.13
CA PRO A 273 -0.74 -23.95 11.26
C PRO A 273 -1.48 -22.70 11.74
N LYS A 274 -2.81 -22.81 11.89
CA LYS A 274 -3.68 -21.69 12.31
C LYS A 274 -3.29 -21.03 13.64
N ALA A 275 -2.55 -21.76 14.47
CA ALA A 275 -2.01 -21.27 15.74
C ALA A 275 -1.12 -20.02 15.57
N VAL A 276 -0.41 -19.89 14.44
CA VAL A 276 0.47 -18.74 14.16
C VAL A 276 -0.35 -17.45 14.05
N VAL A 277 -1.40 -17.46 13.23
CA VAL A 277 -2.30 -16.32 13.05
C VAL A 277 -3.09 -16.04 14.35
N ALA A 278 -3.49 -17.09 15.08
CA ALA A 278 -4.18 -16.95 16.36
C ALA A 278 -3.31 -16.29 17.44
N GLU A 279 -2.00 -16.56 17.47
CA GLU A 279 -1.06 -15.88 18.38
C GLU A 279 -1.00 -14.38 18.11
N ALA A 280 -0.85 -13.98 16.84
CA ALA A 280 -0.79 -12.57 16.47
C ALA A 280 -2.08 -11.83 16.85
N LEU A 281 -3.25 -12.44 16.60
CA LEU A 281 -4.54 -11.90 17.03
C LEU A 281 -4.65 -11.77 18.56
N ARG A 282 -4.16 -12.75 19.31
CA ARG A 282 -4.19 -12.68 20.78
C ARG A 282 -3.33 -11.53 21.29
N ARG A 283 -2.16 -11.32 20.68
CA ARG A 283 -1.26 -10.22 21.03
C ARG A 283 -1.85 -8.87 20.69
N ASP A 284 -2.46 -8.74 19.52
CA ASP A 284 -3.24 -7.54 19.17
C ASP A 284 -4.29 -7.23 20.23
N MET A 285 -5.07 -8.23 20.67
CA MET A 285 -6.08 -8.05 21.71
C MET A 285 -5.48 -7.62 23.06
N GLU A 286 -4.32 -8.14 23.44
CA GLU A 286 -3.62 -7.75 24.67
C GLU A 286 -3.18 -6.29 24.64
N VAL A 287 -2.55 -5.86 23.53
CA VAL A 287 -2.12 -4.47 23.35
C VAL A 287 -3.33 -3.53 23.36
N ARG A 288 -4.40 -3.87 22.64
CA ARG A 288 -5.63 -3.07 22.61
C ARG A 288 -6.26 -2.90 23.97
N LYS A 289 -6.32 -3.97 24.77
CA LYS A 289 -6.83 -3.91 26.15
C LYS A 289 -5.98 -3.00 27.02
N LEU A 290 -4.65 -3.07 26.90
CA LEU A 290 -3.75 -2.22 27.66
C LEU A 290 -3.90 -0.75 27.25
N PHE A 291 -3.92 -0.46 25.95
CA PHE A 291 -4.13 0.87 25.41
C PHE A 291 -5.45 1.48 25.89
N TYR A 292 -6.54 0.71 25.79
CA TYR A 292 -7.86 1.14 26.27
C TYR A 292 -7.86 1.47 27.77
N ARG A 293 -7.18 0.68 28.61
CA ARG A 293 -7.06 0.96 30.05
C ARG A 293 -6.25 2.21 30.37
N LEU A 294 -5.31 2.58 29.50
CA LEU A 294 -4.45 3.77 29.68
C LEU A 294 -5.14 5.05 29.19
N VAL A 295 -5.79 4.98 28.03
CA VAL A 295 -6.29 6.18 27.32
C VAL A 295 -7.82 6.31 27.43
N GLY A 296 -8.52 5.29 27.95
CA GLY A 296 -9.99 5.24 28.01
C GLY A 296 -10.67 5.05 26.65
N GLY A 297 -9.88 5.09 25.57
CA GLY A 297 -10.32 5.19 24.18
C GLY A 297 -10.93 6.56 23.86
N LYS A 298 -11.05 6.89 22.57
CA LYS A 298 -11.57 8.19 22.14
C LYS A 298 -12.75 8.05 21.17
N CYS A 299 -13.71 8.96 21.32
CA CYS A 299 -14.75 9.23 20.33
C CYS A 299 -14.31 10.42 19.49
N TYR A 300 -13.81 10.18 18.28
CA TYR A 300 -13.30 11.25 17.41
C TYR A 300 -14.40 12.08 16.75
N ASN A 301 -15.68 11.69 16.86
CA ASN A 301 -16.79 12.43 16.27
C ASN A 301 -16.95 13.85 16.86
N ASN A 302 -16.45 14.05 18.09
CA ASN A 302 -16.49 15.34 18.79
C ASN A 302 -15.14 16.10 18.74
N SER A 303 -14.15 15.60 18.00
CA SER A 303 -12.84 16.24 17.89
C SER A 303 -12.86 17.40 16.88
N SER A 304 -12.12 18.46 17.18
CA SER A 304 -11.89 19.58 16.27
C SER A 304 -10.98 19.23 15.09
N ASP A 305 -10.08 18.25 15.26
CA ASP A 305 -9.29 17.62 14.19
C ASP A 305 -9.20 16.10 14.41
N PRO A 306 -10.23 15.36 13.97
CA PRO A 306 -10.28 13.91 14.10
C PRO A 306 -9.09 13.20 13.45
N SER A 307 -8.47 13.80 12.43
CA SER A 307 -7.34 13.20 11.71
C SER A 307 -6.04 13.30 12.51
N ALA A 308 -5.76 14.46 13.11
CA ALA A 308 -4.60 14.62 13.99
C ALA A 308 -4.67 13.71 15.21
N ASP A 309 -5.83 13.66 15.88
CA ASP A 309 -6.02 12.83 17.08
C ASP A 309 -5.86 11.34 16.80
N ARG A 310 -6.41 10.88 15.68
CA ARG A 310 -6.24 9.51 15.20
C ARG A 310 -4.77 9.16 15.01
N ARG A 311 -4.03 10.02 14.29
CA ARG A 311 -2.60 9.80 14.02
C ARG A 311 -1.79 9.75 15.32
N HIS A 312 -2.09 10.63 16.26
CA HIS A 312 -1.46 10.65 17.57
C HIS A 312 -1.71 9.37 18.37
N ASP A 313 -2.97 8.93 18.44
CA ASP A 313 -3.32 7.70 19.17
C ASP A 313 -2.73 6.45 18.51
N MET A 314 -2.65 6.41 17.18
CA MET A 314 -1.96 5.33 16.46
C MET A 314 -0.47 5.29 16.83
N GLN A 315 0.20 6.45 16.86
CA GLN A 315 1.61 6.51 17.24
C GLN A 315 1.84 6.03 18.68
N MET A 316 1.00 6.49 19.62
CA MET A 316 1.03 6.03 21.01
C MET A 316 0.81 4.52 21.12
N PHE A 317 -0.15 3.99 20.36
CA PHE A 317 -0.45 2.57 20.32
C PHE A 317 0.72 1.76 19.75
N CYS A 318 1.33 2.20 18.64
CA CYS A 318 2.47 1.52 18.05
C CYS A 318 3.67 1.49 19.01
N LYS A 319 3.94 2.57 19.76
CA LYS A 319 4.96 2.57 20.82
C LYS A 319 4.65 1.57 21.93
N LEU A 320 3.42 1.55 22.42
CA LEU A 320 2.98 0.60 23.43
C LEU A 320 3.10 -0.86 22.93
N ALA A 321 2.63 -1.12 21.72
CA ALA A 321 2.72 -2.40 21.05
C ALA A 321 4.18 -2.86 20.91
N TYR A 322 5.05 -1.94 20.49
CA TYR A 322 6.47 -2.20 20.31
C TYR A 322 7.19 -2.47 21.65
N ALA A 323 6.80 -1.79 22.74
CA ALA A 323 7.30 -2.12 24.08
C ALA A 323 6.89 -3.53 24.54
N MET A 324 5.71 -4.00 24.12
CA MET A 324 5.24 -5.38 24.36
C MET A 324 5.78 -6.40 23.34
N PHE A 325 6.57 -5.95 22.36
CA PHE A 325 7.02 -6.78 21.26
C PHE A 325 8.21 -7.67 21.69
N PRO A 326 8.12 -9.00 21.49
CA PRO A 326 9.13 -9.92 22.03
C PRO A 326 10.55 -9.67 21.50
N GLU A 327 11.55 -9.72 22.38
CA GLU A 327 12.95 -9.39 22.05
C GLU A 327 13.58 -10.37 21.05
N ASP A 328 13.27 -11.66 21.18
CA ASP A 328 13.68 -12.72 20.26
C ASP A 328 13.20 -12.42 18.82
N LYS A 329 11.96 -11.94 18.69
CA LYS A 329 11.36 -11.57 17.41
C LYS A 329 11.94 -10.28 16.84
N ARG A 330 12.26 -9.29 17.68
CA ARG A 330 12.99 -8.06 17.26
C ARG A 330 14.34 -8.39 16.66
N LYS A 331 15.09 -9.27 17.34
CA LYS A 331 16.40 -9.70 16.86
C LYS A 331 16.29 -10.38 15.50
N TYR A 332 15.35 -11.31 15.37
CA TYR A 332 15.13 -12.02 14.11
C TYR A 332 14.71 -11.09 12.97
N ALA A 333 13.81 -10.12 13.22
CA ALA A 333 13.42 -9.14 12.23
C ALA A 333 14.62 -8.31 11.75
N ALA A 334 15.48 -7.86 12.66
CA ALA A 334 16.71 -7.13 12.33
C ALA A 334 17.66 -7.94 11.44
N GLU A 335 17.81 -9.24 11.70
CA GLU A 335 18.65 -10.12 10.88
C GLU A 335 18.13 -10.30 9.45
N ASN A 336 16.81 -10.25 9.24
CA ASN A 336 16.23 -10.28 7.89
C ASN A 336 16.45 -8.96 7.15
N ASP A 337 16.29 -7.83 7.83
CA ASP A 337 16.46 -6.50 7.23
C ASP A 337 17.90 -6.29 6.72
N CYS A 338 18.92 -6.73 7.48
CA CYS A 338 20.33 -6.66 7.05
C CYS A 338 20.64 -7.48 5.79
N ARG A 339 19.85 -8.52 5.49
CA ARG A 339 20.04 -9.34 4.28
C ARG A 339 19.43 -8.71 3.04
N THR A 340 18.38 -7.90 3.20
CA THR A 340 17.74 -7.17 2.09
C THR A 340 18.56 -5.96 1.63
N ASP A 341 19.16 -5.20 2.55
CA ASP A 341 19.93 -3.97 2.22
C ASP A 341 21.25 -4.25 1.46
N THR A 342 21.75 -5.49 1.50
CA THR A 342 22.96 -5.90 0.77
C THR A 342 22.69 -6.32 -0.68
N SER A 343 21.41 -6.48 -1.07
CA SER A 343 21.01 -6.71 -2.44
C SER A 343 20.60 -5.37 -3.07
N GLY A 344 21.41 -4.84 -4.00
CA GLY A 344 21.18 -3.55 -4.66
C GLY A 344 19.97 -3.55 -5.59
N LEU A 345 18.76 -3.67 -5.03
CA LEU A 345 17.48 -3.56 -5.71
C LEU A 345 16.77 -2.31 -5.17
N SER A 346 16.39 -1.42 -6.09
CA SER A 346 15.79 -0.13 -5.77
C SER A 346 14.56 -0.29 -4.89
N ALA A 347 14.51 0.48 -3.80
CA ALA A 347 13.37 0.67 -2.90
C ALA A 347 12.17 1.37 -3.58
N ALA A 348 11.81 0.98 -4.80
CA ALA A 348 10.77 1.64 -5.58
C ALA A 348 9.41 0.95 -5.38
N SER A 349 8.87 0.98 -4.16
CA SER A 349 7.40 0.94 -3.96
C SER A 349 6.91 1.47 -2.60
N TRP A 350 7.81 1.75 -1.65
CA TRP A 350 7.43 2.31 -0.34
C TRP A 350 7.37 3.85 -0.31
N ASP A 351 7.86 4.53 -1.35
CA ASP A 351 7.97 6.00 -1.42
C ASP A 351 6.72 6.74 -1.94
N ASN A 352 5.58 6.07 -2.11
CA ASN A 352 4.36 6.73 -2.60
C ASN A 352 3.52 7.42 -1.51
N CYS A 353 4.03 7.55 -0.29
CA CYS A 353 3.58 8.60 0.62
C CYS A 353 4.56 9.77 0.49
N GLY A 354 4.13 10.84 -0.18
CA GLY A 354 4.97 11.99 -0.56
C GLY A 354 5.58 12.77 0.61
N CYS A 355 6.63 12.21 1.19
CA CYS A 355 7.57 12.86 2.10
C CYS A 355 8.98 12.41 1.66
N HIS A 356 9.60 13.19 0.76
CA HIS A 356 11.04 13.11 0.52
C HIS A 356 11.79 13.68 1.74
N GLU A 357 11.85 12.96 2.86
CA GLU A 357 12.70 13.34 4.01
C GLU A 357 13.33 12.10 4.68
N ASP A 358 14.66 12.02 4.56
CA ASP A 358 15.61 11.06 5.11
C ASP A 358 15.42 9.57 4.77
N GLU A 359 16.31 9.08 3.88
CA GLU A 359 16.77 7.68 3.75
C GLU A 359 17.47 7.24 5.06
N SER A 360 16.78 7.30 6.18
CA SER A 360 17.21 6.72 7.44
C SER A 360 16.96 5.21 7.36
N SER A 361 17.99 4.43 7.63
CA SER A 361 17.94 2.96 7.56
C SER A 361 16.88 2.40 8.53
N LEU A 362 16.31 1.23 8.25
CA LEU A 362 15.39 0.54 9.19
C LEU A 362 16.03 0.37 10.58
N LEU A 363 17.35 0.25 10.63
CA LEU A 363 18.12 0.16 11.87
C LEU A 363 17.96 1.42 12.73
N ASP A 364 18.00 2.60 12.14
CA ASP A 364 17.81 3.87 12.85
C ASP A 364 16.41 3.98 13.45
N TRP A 365 15.39 3.50 12.71
CA TRP A 365 14.01 3.50 13.20
C TRP A 365 13.87 2.55 14.38
N ARG A 366 14.54 1.40 14.32
CA ARG A 366 14.58 0.45 15.43
C ARG A 366 15.27 1.03 16.66
N VAL A 367 16.37 1.77 16.47
CA VAL A 367 17.04 2.51 17.56
C VAL A 367 16.11 3.56 18.16
N TYR A 368 15.41 4.32 17.33
CA TYR A 368 14.43 5.31 17.78
C TYR A 368 13.28 4.64 18.56
N ALA A 369 12.68 3.58 18.02
CA ALA A 369 11.60 2.83 18.66
C ALA A 369 12.03 2.18 19.99
N ASN A 370 13.25 1.64 20.05
CA ASN A 370 13.82 1.10 21.29
C ASN A 370 13.96 2.21 22.34
N ARG A 371 14.50 3.37 21.98
CA ARG A 371 14.60 4.53 22.89
C ARG A 371 13.22 5.00 23.36
N SER A 372 12.26 5.13 22.46
CA SER A 372 10.91 5.61 22.79
C SER A 372 10.10 4.61 23.63
N SER A 373 10.45 3.33 23.58
CA SER A 373 9.79 2.26 24.34
C SER A 373 10.56 1.84 25.59
N THR A 374 11.73 2.42 25.83
CA THR A 374 12.61 2.06 26.96
C THR A 374 11.89 2.32 28.28
N ASN A 375 11.87 1.31 29.16
CA ASN A 375 11.21 1.32 30.47
C ASN A 375 9.70 1.63 30.45
N LEU A 376 9.04 1.71 29.29
CA LEU A 376 7.64 2.10 29.19
C LEU A 376 6.72 1.20 30.04
N LEU A 377 6.89 -0.12 29.92
CA LEU A 377 6.10 -1.09 30.68
C LEU A 377 6.42 -1.08 32.18
N GLU A 378 7.65 -0.76 32.55
CA GLU A 378 8.08 -0.64 33.95
C GLU A 378 7.43 0.60 34.58
N THR A 379 7.49 1.74 33.90
CA THR A 379 6.81 2.97 34.32
C THR A 379 5.30 2.77 34.45
N ILE A 380 4.66 2.09 33.50
CA ILE A 380 3.22 1.77 33.58
C ILE A 380 2.89 0.97 34.86
N ARG A 381 3.73 -0.01 35.21
CA ARG A 381 3.54 -0.83 36.42
C ARG A 381 3.84 -0.05 37.69
N GLU A 382 4.97 0.67 37.72
CA GLU A 382 5.42 1.41 38.88
C GLU A 382 4.42 2.48 39.32
N TYR A 383 3.81 3.16 38.36
CA TYR A 383 2.82 4.21 38.59
C TYR A 383 1.37 3.69 38.60
N ARG A 384 1.15 2.37 38.54
CA ARG A 384 -0.18 1.74 38.56
C ARG A 384 -1.16 2.35 37.56
N LEU A 385 -0.67 2.70 36.36
CA LEU A 385 -1.40 3.53 35.39
C LEU A 385 -2.64 2.85 34.79
N THR A 386 -2.86 1.56 35.03
CA THR A 386 -4.04 0.82 34.58
C THR A 386 -5.11 0.66 35.67
N GLU A 387 -4.87 1.13 36.88
CA GLU A 387 -5.78 1.01 38.02
C GLU A 387 -6.68 2.24 38.14
N GLU A 388 -7.88 2.08 38.66
CA GLU A 388 -8.72 3.23 39.02
C GLU A 388 -8.14 3.87 40.29
N MET A 389 -7.91 5.19 40.25
CA MET A 389 -7.40 5.95 41.38
C MET A 389 -8.03 7.34 41.39
N THR A 390 -8.27 7.88 42.58
CA THR A 390 -8.71 9.27 42.73
C THR A 390 -7.56 10.26 42.44
N PRO A 391 -7.85 11.54 42.15
CA PRO A 391 -6.82 12.57 41.99
C PRO A 391 -5.87 12.68 43.20
N GLU A 392 -6.38 12.45 44.41
CA GLU A 392 -5.61 12.50 45.67
C GLU A 392 -4.67 11.29 45.83
N GLU A 393 -5.15 10.10 45.47
CA GLU A 393 -4.35 8.87 45.43
C GLU A 393 -3.22 8.99 44.40
N TRP A 394 -3.52 9.53 43.21
CA TRP A 394 -2.52 9.83 42.18
C TRP A 394 -1.47 10.82 42.69
N LYS A 395 -1.89 11.94 43.29
CA LYS A 395 -0.96 12.95 43.81
C LYS A 395 0.00 12.35 44.84
N THR A 396 -0.52 11.49 45.72
CA THR A 396 0.28 10.81 46.76
C THR A 396 1.28 9.84 46.15
N LEU A 397 0.84 8.99 45.22
CA LEU A 397 1.72 8.04 44.52
C LEU A 397 2.81 8.76 43.71
N TYR A 398 2.44 9.79 42.95
CA TYR A 398 3.38 10.56 42.15
C TYR A 398 4.47 11.22 43.00
N ILE A 399 4.08 11.78 44.16
CA ILE A 399 4.99 12.38 45.13
C ILE A 399 5.94 11.33 45.71
N GLU A 400 5.41 10.18 46.15
CA GLU A 400 6.20 9.08 46.71
C GLU A 400 7.28 8.60 45.73
N LYS A 401 6.96 8.57 44.43
CA LYS A 401 7.85 8.09 43.38
C LYS A 401 8.87 9.11 42.88
N ASN A 402 8.53 10.40 42.87
CA ASN A 402 9.38 11.43 42.26
C ASN A 402 10.10 12.33 43.26
N ILE A 403 9.58 12.47 44.48
CA ILE A 403 10.20 13.33 45.49
C ILE A 403 11.13 12.48 46.35
N PRO A 404 12.44 12.79 46.41
CA PRO A 404 13.35 12.07 47.27
C PRO A 404 12.88 12.19 48.72
N ASN A 405 12.86 11.06 49.45
CA ASN A 405 12.66 11.00 50.90
C ASN A 405 13.84 11.64 51.65
N ASN A 406 14.04 12.95 51.42
CA ASN A 406 15.06 13.76 52.08
C ASN A 406 14.35 14.74 53.01
N SER A 407 14.57 14.55 54.31
CA SER A 407 13.98 15.37 55.37
C SER A 407 14.24 16.87 55.20
N ALA A 408 15.36 17.27 54.57
CA ALA A 408 15.68 18.66 54.29
C ALA A 408 14.76 19.25 53.20
N PHE A 409 14.40 18.48 52.17
CA PHE A 409 13.52 18.91 51.08
C PHE A 409 12.08 19.09 51.58
N THR A 410 11.59 18.15 52.37
CA THR A 410 10.25 18.21 52.99
C THR A 410 10.13 19.43 53.92
N LEU A 411 11.19 19.75 54.67
CA LEU A 411 11.22 20.91 55.56
C LEU A 411 11.26 22.24 54.78
N LEU A 412 11.99 22.29 53.66
CA LEU A 412 12.11 23.46 52.78
C LEU A 412 10.81 23.75 52.02
N SER A 413 10.19 22.73 51.43
CA SER A 413 8.88 22.85 50.76
C SER A 413 7.81 23.38 51.72
N LYS A 414 7.77 22.85 52.95
CA LYS A 414 6.82 23.28 53.99
C LYS A 414 7.08 24.71 54.48
N ARG A 415 8.34 25.16 54.49
CA ARG A 415 8.72 26.52 54.92
C ARG A 415 8.49 27.58 53.84
N LEU A 416 8.52 27.19 52.57
CA LEU A 416 8.31 28.07 51.42
C LEU A 416 6.88 27.99 50.84
N SER A 417 5.98 27.18 51.42
CA SER A 417 4.64 26.90 50.89
C SER A 417 4.65 26.46 49.43
N LEU A 418 5.68 25.72 49.02
CA LEU A 418 5.82 25.21 47.66
C LEU A 418 5.08 23.88 47.55
N GLU A 419 3.98 23.86 46.82
CA GLU A 419 3.34 22.60 46.41
C GLU A 419 4.15 21.94 45.29
N PRO A 420 4.33 20.61 45.32
CA PRO A 420 4.94 19.90 44.20
C PRO A 420 4.08 20.04 42.95
N ASP A 421 4.72 20.40 41.83
CA ASP A 421 4.08 20.40 40.52
C ASP A 421 3.77 18.94 40.12
N CYS A 422 2.50 18.55 40.29
CA CYS A 422 2.01 17.21 40.02
C CYS A 422 1.11 17.29 38.78
N PRO A 423 1.52 16.72 37.63
CA PRO A 423 0.67 16.70 36.45
C PRO A 423 -0.58 15.87 36.72
N SER A 424 -1.64 16.10 35.95
CA SER A 424 -2.78 15.19 35.96
C SER A 424 -2.33 13.81 35.48
N ARG A 425 -3.05 12.76 35.89
CA ARG A 425 -2.75 11.39 35.44
C ARG A 425 -2.82 11.28 33.91
N GLU A 426 -3.79 11.94 33.30
CA GLU A 426 -3.98 11.97 31.84
C GLU A 426 -2.83 12.68 31.13
N GLU A 427 -2.36 13.82 31.67
CA GLU A 427 -1.19 14.53 31.14
C GLU A 427 0.09 13.70 31.27
N PHE A 428 0.25 12.96 32.38
CA PHE A 428 1.38 12.07 32.59
C PHE A 428 1.38 10.91 31.58
N ILE A 429 0.23 10.25 31.38
CA ILE A 429 0.07 9.18 30.38
C ILE A 429 0.33 9.72 28.97
N THR A 430 -0.22 10.89 28.64
CA THR A 430 -0.03 11.55 27.35
C THR A 430 1.45 11.82 27.10
N LYS A 431 2.16 12.41 28.08
CA LYS A 431 3.61 12.68 27.97
C LYS A 431 4.45 11.40 27.89
N LEU A 432 4.04 10.34 28.57
CA LEU A 432 4.73 9.06 28.57
C LEU A 432 4.64 8.34 27.21
N LEU A 433 3.52 8.51 26.50
CA LEU A 433 3.28 7.86 25.20
C LEU A 433 3.59 8.78 24.00
N SER A 434 3.59 10.11 24.17
CA SER A 434 4.01 11.10 23.15
C SER A 434 5.48 11.03 22.81
#